data_AF-A0A7W0YZQ8-F1
#
_entry.id   AF-A0A7W0YZQ8-F1
#
_cell.length_a   1.000
_cell.length_b   1.000
_cell.length_c   1.000
_cell.angle_alpha   90.00
_cell.angle_beta   90.00
_cell.angle_gamma   90.00
#
_symmetry.space_group_name_H-M   'P 1'
#
loop_
_entity.id
_entity.type
_entity.pdbx_description
1 polymer ?
#
loop_
_entity_poly.entity_id
_entity_poly.type
_entity_poly.pdbx_seq_one_letter_code
_entity_poly.pdbx_strand_id
1 'polypeptide(L)'
;MRTRWFGATGVRVPEIAVEGEDLSVLDERRVELGDKAFESLIVEGAIEKEALRAAHARGLPVIARARTATEVRDALAHPEVACALVPPGRRELRELDLTALTYG
;
A
#
# COMPACT_ATOMS: atom_id res chain seq x y z
N MET A 1 11.12 -9.91 2.45
CA MET A 1 9.99 -8.96 2.33
C MET A 1 10.18 -7.80 3.32
N ARG A 2 10.23 -6.56 2.84
CA ARG A 2 10.38 -5.37 3.71
C ARG A 2 9.01 -4.97 4.27
N THR A 3 9.02 -4.29 5.42
CA THR A 3 7.80 -3.80 6.07
C THR A 3 7.86 -2.30 6.31
N ARG A 4 6.69 -1.65 6.24
CA ARG A 4 6.50 -0.21 6.48
C ARG A 4 5.52 0.01 7.64
N TRP A 5 5.59 1.18 8.25
CA TRP A 5 4.60 1.58 9.26
C TRP A 5 3.27 1.87 8.58
N PHE A 6 2.19 1.37 9.16
CA PHE A 6 0.85 1.55 8.62
C PHE A 6 0.24 2.85 9.15
N GLY A 7 0.70 3.98 8.62
CA GLY A 7 0.37 5.30 9.16
C GLY A 7 0.80 5.43 10.64
N ALA A 8 -0.04 6.08 11.45
CA ALA A 8 0.17 6.27 12.89
C ALA A 8 -0.52 5.19 13.76
N THR A 9 -0.91 4.05 13.18
CA THR A 9 -1.67 3.01 13.88
C THR A 9 -0.83 2.15 14.85
N GLY A 10 0.50 2.26 14.77
CA GLY A 10 1.42 1.44 15.58
C GLY A 10 1.61 0.01 15.07
N VAL A 11 1.07 -0.34 13.91
CA VAL A 11 1.26 -1.66 13.28
C VAL A 11 2.14 -1.55 12.04
N ARG A 12 2.81 -2.66 11.67
CA ARG A 12 3.63 -2.75 10.46
C ARG A 12 2.96 -3.67 9.45
N VAL A 13 3.08 -3.31 8.18
CA VAL A 13 2.55 -4.08 7.05
C VAL A 13 3.67 -4.41 6.06
N PRO A 14 3.55 -5.48 5.26
CA PRO A 14 4.37 -5.65 4.06
C PRO A 14 4.33 -4.39 3.19
N GLU A 15 5.44 -4.05 2.53
CA GLU A 15 5.40 -2.96 1.55
C GLU A 15 4.56 -3.31 0.31
N ILE A 16 4.42 -4.61 0.01
CA ILE A 16 3.49 -5.15 -0.98
C ILE A 16 2.59 -6.16 -0.26
N ALA A 17 1.30 -5.87 -0.16
CA ALA A 17 0.30 -6.73 0.46
C ALA A 17 -0.61 -7.33 -0.60
N VAL A 18 -1.07 -8.56 -0.38
CA VAL A 18 -2.07 -9.20 -1.23
C VAL A 18 -3.46 -9.00 -0.63
N GLU A 19 -4.38 -8.49 -1.45
CA GLU A 19 -5.76 -8.24 -1.06
C GLU A 19 -6.46 -9.54 -0.66
N GLY A 20 -7.07 -9.55 0.53
CA GLY A 20 -7.75 -10.72 1.10
C GLY A 20 -6.84 -11.70 1.84
N GLU A 21 -5.52 -11.49 1.82
CA GLU A 21 -4.55 -12.33 2.54
C GLU A 21 -3.80 -11.56 3.61
N ASP A 22 -3.15 -10.46 3.21
CA ASP A 22 -2.39 -9.60 4.14
C ASP A 22 -3.24 -8.41 4.60
N LEU A 23 -4.14 -7.91 3.75
CA LEU A 23 -4.98 -6.75 4.02
C LEU A 23 -6.24 -6.83 3.15
N SER A 24 -7.42 -6.48 3.69
CA SER A 24 -8.68 -6.51 2.95
C SER A 24 -9.27 -5.10 2.85
N VAL A 25 -9.76 -4.71 1.67
CA VAL A 25 -10.52 -3.46 1.54
C VAL A 25 -11.95 -3.71 2.00
N LEU A 26 -12.41 -2.94 2.98
CA LEU A 26 -13.79 -3.02 3.47
C LEU A 26 -14.70 -2.08 2.68
N ASP A 27 -14.22 -0.87 2.42
CA ASP A 27 -14.86 0.15 1.58
C ASP A 27 -13.82 1.16 1.08
N GLU A 28 -14.27 2.26 0.48
CA GLU A 28 -13.41 3.29 -0.12
C GLU A 28 -12.47 4.01 0.87
N ARG A 29 -12.69 3.87 2.19
CA ARG A 29 -11.92 4.56 3.24
C ARG A 29 -11.46 3.65 4.36
N ARG A 30 -11.80 2.37 4.32
CA ARG A 30 -11.48 1.43 5.39
C ARG A 30 -10.85 0.17 4.87
N VAL A 31 -9.87 -0.30 5.61
CA VAL A 31 -9.23 -1.60 5.39
C VAL A 31 -9.17 -2.39 6.67
N GLU A 32 -9.14 -3.71 6.52
CA GLU A 32 -8.98 -4.67 7.58
C GLU A 32 -7.59 -5.29 7.52
N LEU A 33 -6.93 -5.36 8.67
CA LEU A 33 -5.63 -6.00 8.85
C LEU A 33 -5.75 -6.93 10.07
N GLY A 34 -5.80 -8.23 9.83
CA GLY A 34 -6.20 -9.21 10.86
C GLY A 34 -7.62 -8.94 11.33
N ASP A 35 -7.84 -8.85 12.64
CA ASP A 35 -9.17 -8.61 13.22
C ASP A 35 -9.48 -7.12 13.46
N LYS A 36 -8.71 -6.20 12.84
CA LYS A 36 -8.82 -4.75 13.09
C LYS A 36 -9.10 -3.99 11.81
N ALA A 37 -10.11 -3.12 11.87
CA ALA A 37 -10.41 -2.15 10.82
C ALA A 37 -9.73 -0.81 11.10
N PHE A 38 -9.22 -0.18 10.05
CA PHE A 38 -8.56 1.12 10.10
C PHE A 38 -9.14 2.04 9.03
N GLU A 39 -9.35 3.30 9.39
CA GLU A 39 -9.50 4.37 8.41
C GLU A 39 -8.21 4.48 7.60
N SER A 40 -8.33 4.74 6.30
CA SER A 40 -7.23 4.78 5.36
C SER A 40 -7.56 5.62 4.14
N LEU A 41 -6.52 6.08 3.45
CA LEU A 41 -6.64 6.60 2.09
C LEU A 41 -6.30 5.48 1.11
N ILE A 42 -7.26 5.10 0.28
CA ILE A 42 -7.04 4.12 -0.79
C ILE A 42 -6.96 4.89 -2.11
N VAL A 43 -5.82 4.77 -2.80
CA VAL A 43 -5.60 5.39 -4.11
C VAL A 43 -5.46 4.33 -5.19
N GLU A 44 -5.95 4.62 -6.39
CA GLU A 44 -5.81 3.77 -7.58
C GLU A 44 -5.44 4.66 -8.77
N GLY A 45 -4.48 4.20 -9.58
CA GLY A 45 -4.01 4.95 -10.74
C GLY A 45 -3.12 6.15 -10.37
N ALA A 46 -3.39 7.31 -10.95
CA ALA A 46 -2.55 8.49 -10.78
C ALA A 46 -2.59 9.00 -9.33
N ILE A 47 -1.42 9.05 -8.69
CA ILE A 47 -1.30 9.40 -7.28
C ILE A 47 -1.20 10.91 -7.11
N GLU A 48 -2.23 11.50 -6.50
CA GLU A 48 -2.26 12.92 -6.14
C GLU A 48 -1.38 13.20 -4.92
N LYS A 49 -0.27 13.91 -5.13
CA LYS A 49 0.74 14.16 -4.08
C LYS A 49 0.16 14.92 -2.89
N GLU A 50 -0.72 15.88 -3.13
CA GLU A 50 -1.38 16.68 -2.10
C GLU A 50 -2.25 15.80 -1.19
N ALA A 51 -2.99 14.85 -1.77
CA ALA A 51 -3.81 13.90 -1.01
C ALA A 51 -2.93 12.98 -0.13
N LEU A 52 -1.81 12.49 -0.67
CA LEU A 52 -0.85 11.70 0.09
C LEU A 52 -0.30 12.47 1.29
N ARG A 53 0.17 13.70 1.06
CA ARG A 53 0.74 14.56 2.12
C ARG A 53 -0.29 14.84 3.20
N ALA A 54 -1.54 15.14 2.82
CA ALA A 54 -2.62 15.39 3.76
C ALA A 54 -2.97 14.16 4.61
N ALA A 55 -3.02 12.96 4.01
CA ALA A 55 -3.24 11.72 4.73
C ALA A 55 -2.09 11.43 5.70
N HIS A 56 -0.85 11.55 5.24
CA HIS A 56 0.34 11.33 6.06
C HIS A 56 0.41 12.30 7.26
N ALA A 57 0.12 13.59 7.04
CA ALA A 57 0.08 14.59 8.11
C ALA A 57 -0.97 14.28 9.19
N ARG A 58 -2.05 13.57 8.82
CA ARG A 58 -3.11 13.12 9.74
C ARG A 58 -2.80 11.76 10.38
N GLY A 59 -1.66 11.14 10.06
CA GLY A 59 -1.34 9.77 10.48
C GLY A 59 -2.22 8.69 9.83
N LEU A 60 -2.94 9.04 8.76
CA LEU A 60 -3.81 8.13 8.03
C LEU A 60 -2.95 7.20 7.17
N PRO A 61 -3.09 5.86 7.29
CA PRO A 61 -2.43 4.93 6.39
C PRO A 61 -2.84 5.18 4.94
N VAL A 62 -1.87 5.16 4.03
CA VAL A 62 -2.12 5.28 2.59
C VAL A 62 -1.82 3.93 1.92
N ILE A 63 -2.81 3.41 1.21
CA ILE A 63 -2.73 2.19 0.41
C ILE A 63 -2.88 2.56 -1.05
N ALA A 64 -1.95 2.11 -1.89
CA ALA A 64 -2.04 2.27 -3.34
C ALA A 64 -2.38 0.93 -3.97
N ARG A 65 -3.50 0.84 -4.70
CA ARG A 65 -3.82 -0.35 -5.48
C ARG A 65 -2.90 -0.43 -6.69
N ALA A 66 -2.30 -1.59 -6.90
CA ALA A 66 -1.38 -1.84 -8.01
C ALA A 66 -1.64 -3.22 -8.62
N ARG A 67 -1.54 -3.32 -9.93
CA ARG A 67 -1.79 -4.54 -10.73
C ARG A 67 -0.58 -4.91 -11.59
N THR A 68 0.45 -4.08 -11.60
CA THR A 68 1.69 -4.28 -12.37
C THR A 68 2.92 -3.91 -11.54
N ALA A 69 4.09 -4.42 -11.93
CA ALA A 69 5.36 -4.06 -11.28
C ALA A 69 5.67 -2.55 -11.37
N THR A 70 5.30 -1.92 -12.49
CA THR A 70 5.41 -0.45 -12.66
C THR A 70 4.54 0.29 -11.65
N GLU A 71 3.27 -0.08 -11.51
CA GLU A 71 2.38 0.57 -10.53
C GLU A 71 2.84 0.34 -9.09
N VAL A 72 3.35 -0.85 -8.77
CA VAL A 72 3.94 -1.12 -7.44
C VAL A 72 5.14 -0.21 -7.19
N ARG A 73 6.07 -0.10 -8.15
CA ARG A 73 7.24 0.76 -8.03
C ARG A 73 6.84 2.22 -7.87
N ASP A 74 5.95 2.70 -8.71
CA ASP A 74 5.51 4.10 -8.72
C ASP A 74 4.79 4.43 -7.40
N ALA A 75 3.97 3.51 -6.86
CA ALA A 75 3.38 3.64 -5.54
C ALA A 75 4.45 3.73 -4.43
N LEU A 76 5.43 2.82 -4.43
CA LEU A 76 6.43 2.74 -3.36
C LEU A 76 7.51 3.82 -3.43
N ALA A 77 7.62 4.53 -4.55
CA ALA A 77 8.42 5.75 -4.68
C ALA A 77 7.90 6.89 -3.77
N HIS A 78 6.64 6.82 -3.34
CA HIS A 78 6.07 7.73 -2.36
C HIS A 78 6.33 7.24 -0.92
N PRO A 79 7.03 8.03 -0.08
CA PRO A 79 7.26 7.65 1.31
C PRO A 79 5.98 7.64 2.15
N GLU A 80 4.93 8.34 1.73
CA GLU A 80 3.62 8.37 2.40
C GLU A 80 2.85 7.06 2.23
N VAL A 81 3.12 6.31 1.16
CA VAL A 81 2.47 5.04 0.86
C VAL A 81 2.98 3.99 1.84
N ALA A 82 2.08 3.50 2.69
CA ALA A 82 2.37 2.44 3.63
C ALA A 82 2.49 1.08 2.91
N CYS A 83 1.67 0.87 1.89
CA CYS A 83 1.61 -0.41 1.18
C CYS A 83 1.07 -0.27 -0.24
N ALA A 84 1.69 -1.01 -1.18
CA ALA A 84 1.09 -1.33 -2.47
C ALA A 84 0.20 -2.58 -2.31
N LEU A 85 -1.10 -2.44 -2.54
CA LEU A 85 -2.06 -3.53 -2.44
C LEU A 85 -2.29 -4.15 -3.82
N VAL A 86 -1.94 -5.43 -3.97
CA VAL A 86 -2.10 -6.17 -5.22
C VAL A 86 -3.31 -7.10 -5.14
N PRO A 87 -4.07 -7.28 -6.23
CA PRO A 87 -5.20 -8.20 -6.23
C PRO A 87 -4.71 -9.65 -6.06
N PRO A 88 -5.57 -10.57 -5.58
CA PRO A 88 -5.19 -11.98 -5.34
C PRO A 88 -4.68 -12.68 -6.60
N GLY A 89 -5.21 -12.32 -7.78
CA GLY A 89 -4.75 -12.84 -9.07
C GLY A 89 -3.38 -12.31 -9.53
N ARG A 90 -2.74 -11.43 -8.75
CA ARG A 90 -1.40 -10.87 -8.98
C ARG A 90 -0.49 -11.07 -7.77
N ARG A 91 -0.76 -12.12 -6.98
CA ARG A 91 0.01 -12.47 -5.77
C ARG A 91 1.52 -12.52 -6.03
N GLU A 92 1.95 -12.93 -7.22
CA GLU A 92 3.36 -12.98 -7.62
C GLU A 92 4.09 -11.64 -7.49
N LEU A 93 3.36 -10.51 -7.54
CA LEU A 93 3.95 -9.18 -7.38
C LEU A 93 4.48 -8.93 -5.96
N ARG A 94 4.01 -9.68 -4.95
CA ARG A 94 4.52 -9.60 -3.56
C ARG A 94 6.02 -9.92 -3.47
N GLU A 95 6.50 -10.79 -4.34
CA GLU A 95 7.89 -11.27 -4.37
C GLU A 95 8.78 -10.43 -5.29
N LEU A 96 8.31 -9.28 -5.79
CA LEU A 96 9.10 -8.42 -6.65
C LEU A 96 10.39 -7.96 -5.96
N ASP A 97 11.51 -8.14 -6.65
CA ASP A 97 12.76 -7.49 -6.29
C ASP A 97 12.73 -6.03 -6.76
N LEU A 98 12.28 -5.16 -5.86
CA LEU A 98 12.23 -3.71 -6.10
C LEU A 98 13.62 -3.10 -6.34
N THR A 99 14.68 -3.75 -5.84
CA THR A 99 16.06 -3.29 -6.07
C THR A 99 16.42 -3.45 -7.54
N ALA A 100 16.09 -4.59 -8.13
CA ALA A 100 16.34 -4.86 -9.54
C ALA A 100 15.54 -3.92 -10.47
N LEU A 101 14.33 -3.50 -10.07
CA LEU A 101 13.48 -2.60 -10.84
C LEU A 101 13.91 -1.12 -10.81
N THR A 102 14.77 -0.73 -9.86
CA THR A 102 15.21 0.67 -9.69
C THR A 102 16.50 0.97 -10.48
N TYR A 103 17.26 -0.07 -10.87
CA TYR A 103 18.55 0.05 -11.57
C TYR A 103 18.57 -0.66 -12.93
N GLY A 104 17.41 -1.10 -13.43
CA GLY A 104 17.23 -1.71 -14.75
C GLY A 104 16.86 -0.71 -15.83
#